data_AF-A0A8R2R613-F1
#
_entry.id   AF-A0A8R2R613-F1
#
_cell.length_a   1.000
_cell.length_b   1.000
_cell.length_c   1.000
_cell.angle_alpha   90.00
_cell.angle_beta   90.00
_cell.angle_gamma   90.00
#
_symmetry.space_group_name_H-M   'P 1'
#
loop_
_entity.id
_entity.type
_entity.pdbx_description
1 polymer ?
#
loop_
_entity_poly.entity_id
_entity_poly.type
_entity_poly.pdbx_seq_one_letter_code
_entity_poly.pdbx_strand_id
1 'polypeptide(L)'
;MDPVTKEVEIKLSRKTKIAAWFVSNCRAPSGRDIFFKEVQRELNKHGLSVDVYGECGNKICPRDDESKCFKLIERDYYFYFAFENSLSEDYVTEKLLTAIRNYAIPVVYGAANYTRFMPNGTYLNGRDLGAKELARQMIEIYEDKKKYKRFFKWHNHYSYHDVYESPESDSICKLCAIINNNTVFDKATVYEDFNSWWNPKWTSPRGVPFAYMGKGQEGFIQRKCPHTNCFVTADRNLLGDYTKFDVIAFAGPDVFAQIDLTVTLIGHGHSDWIRSPMGYFNVKDKNENVIGPNKIMHWMKIEDMEPVSEDFKIQLKSKSKAAAWFVSNCYTRSKREDFANELQVELKKHNLELDIYGRCGNLKCSRDTEEACDEMIREKYYFYLSFENSFGEDYVTEKLLHALEFDAVPVVYGGANYTRFMPEGIYLNARELGAAALAEKMAYLIKTPDRYIDMFKWKNHYTYFRKFRRVDTDEYCLFCTILNQEDKVKSISVYENFRKWWDPPNRC
;
A
#
# COMPACT_ATOMS: atom_id res chain seq x y z
N MET A 1 -20.52 16.54 -31.86
CA MET A 1 -20.24 15.09 -31.83
C MET A 1 -21.35 14.35 -32.55
N ASP A 2 -20.95 13.39 -33.38
CA ASP A 2 -21.81 12.57 -34.23
C ASP A 2 -22.79 11.71 -33.42
N PRO A 3 -23.84 11.17 -34.06
CA PRO A 3 -24.74 10.20 -33.43
C PRO A 3 -24.00 8.94 -32.97
N VAL A 4 -24.39 8.37 -31.84
CA VAL A 4 -23.84 7.08 -31.35
C VAL A 4 -24.06 5.95 -32.37
N THR A 5 -23.12 5.00 -32.46
CA THR A 5 -23.29 3.83 -33.35
C THR A 5 -24.47 2.97 -32.92
N LYS A 6 -25.00 2.16 -33.84
CA LYS A 6 -26.11 1.23 -33.57
C LYS A 6 -25.78 0.22 -32.47
N GLU A 7 -24.52 -0.21 -32.38
CA GLU A 7 -24.05 -1.11 -31.32
C GLU A 7 -24.15 -0.46 -29.94
N VAL A 8 -23.63 0.78 -29.81
CA VAL A 8 -23.74 1.55 -28.56
C VAL A 8 -25.21 1.79 -28.23
N GLU A 9 -26.03 2.14 -29.22
CA GLU A 9 -27.47 2.36 -29.01
C GLU A 9 -28.18 1.12 -28.45
N ILE A 10 -27.83 -0.08 -28.92
CA ILE A 10 -28.35 -1.35 -28.38
C ILE A 10 -27.95 -1.49 -26.90
N LYS A 11 -26.68 -1.26 -26.55
CA LYS A 11 -26.20 -1.34 -25.17
C LYS A 11 -26.95 -0.37 -24.25
N LEU A 12 -27.08 0.88 -24.68
CA LEU A 12 -27.78 1.93 -23.93
C LEU A 12 -29.28 1.64 -23.76
N SER A 13 -29.92 0.98 -24.74
CA SER A 13 -31.36 0.71 -24.71
C SER A 13 -31.80 -0.34 -23.67
N ARG A 14 -30.88 -1.18 -23.20
CA ARG A 14 -31.14 -2.32 -22.30
C ARG A 14 -31.14 -1.95 -20.81
N LYS A 15 -30.64 -0.76 -20.48
CA LYS A 15 -30.49 -0.31 -19.09
C LYS A 15 -31.84 -0.02 -18.45
N THR A 16 -31.99 -0.42 -17.20
CA THR A 16 -33.26 -0.35 -16.44
C THR A 16 -33.11 0.23 -15.04
N LYS A 17 -31.91 0.24 -14.47
CA LYS A 17 -31.64 0.71 -13.11
C LYS A 17 -30.95 2.05 -13.12
N ILE A 18 -31.30 2.93 -12.18
CA ILE A 18 -30.78 4.29 -12.18
C ILE A 18 -29.25 4.32 -12.01
N ALA A 19 -28.71 3.78 -10.91
CA ALA A 19 -27.28 3.91 -10.64
C ALA A 19 -26.72 2.73 -9.84
N ALA A 20 -25.42 2.50 -10.00
CA ALA A 20 -24.65 1.60 -9.16
C ALA A 20 -23.49 2.35 -8.48
N TRP A 21 -23.14 1.91 -7.28
CA TRP A 21 -21.95 2.38 -6.57
C TRP A 21 -21.19 1.19 -5.97
N PHE A 22 -19.94 1.01 -6.40
CA PHE A 22 -19.08 -0.06 -5.92
C PHE A 22 -18.10 0.54 -4.92
N VAL A 23 -18.25 0.17 -3.65
CA VAL A 23 -17.55 0.82 -2.54
C VAL A 23 -17.33 -0.14 -1.37
N SER A 24 -16.09 -0.18 -0.89
CA SER A 24 -15.71 -0.96 0.32
C SER A 24 -14.97 -0.13 1.36
N ASN A 25 -14.48 1.07 1.02
CA ASN A 25 -13.92 2.00 1.99
C ASN A 25 -15.02 2.95 2.47
N CYS A 26 -15.60 2.62 3.63
CA CYS A 26 -16.68 3.39 4.23
C CYS A 26 -16.09 4.49 5.11
N ARG A 27 -16.75 5.65 5.15
CA ARG A 27 -16.29 6.85 5.90
C ARG A 27 -14.98 7.42 5.33
N ALA A 28 -14.94 7.57 4.01
CA ALA A 28 -13.76 8.11 3.35
C ALA A 28 -13.53 9.59 3.75
N PRO A 29 -12.27 10.04 3.88
CA PRO A 29 -11.95 11.44 4.23
C PRO A 29 -12.56 12.49 3.30
N SER A 30 -12.91 12.12 2.07
CA SER A 30 -13.61 12.99 1.13
C SER A 30 -15.02 13.41 1.58
N GLY A 31 -15.63 12.71 2.54
CA GLY A 31 -17.03 12.93 2.94
C GLY A 31 -18.05 12.37 1.94
N ARG A 32 -17.60 11.60 0.94
CA ARG A 32 -18.47 11.04 -0.12
C ARG A 32 -19.63 10.20 0.41
N ASP A 33 -19.46 9.54 1.55
CA ASP A 33 -20.49 8.69 2.16
C ASP A 33 -21.68 9.53 2.66
N ILE A 34 -21.40 10.74 3.17
CA ILE A 34 -22.43 11.68 3.64
C ILE A 34 -23.15 12.25 2.42
N PHE A 35 -22.39 12.71 1.43
CA PHE A 35 -22.93 13.23 0.18
C PHE A 35 -23.81 12.19 -0.55
N PHE A 36 -23.34 10.93 -0.62
CA PHE A 36 -24.13 9.83 -1.16
C PHE A 36 -25.47 9.66 -0.46
N LYS A 37 -25.50 9.70 0.88
CA LYS A 37 -26.76 9.57 1.64
C LYS A 37 -27.73 10.71 1.33
N GLU A 38 -27.24 11.92 1.08
CA GLU A 38 -28.07 13.04 0.67
C GLU A 38 -28.66 12.82 -0.74
N VAL A 39 -27.83 12.41 -1.71
CA VAL A 39 -28.29 12.08 -3.07
C VAL A 39 -29.31 10.95 -3.04
N GLN A 40 -29.06 9.89 -2.27
CA GLN A 40 -29.96 8.76 -2.11
C GLN A 40 -31.31 9.18 -1.49
N ARG A 41 -31.32 10.10 -0.52
CA ARG A 41 -32.57 10.65 0.04
C ARG A 41 -33.38 11.40 -1.00
N GLU A 42 -32.74 12.18 -1.87
CA GLU A 42 -33.43 12.90 -2.95
C GLU A 42 -33.98 11.95 -4.01
N LEU A 43 -33.22 10.92 -4.41
CA LEU A 43 -33.69 9.89 -5.35
C LEU A 43 -34.86 9.06 -4.78
N ASN A 44 -34.82 8.73 -3.48
CA ASN A 44 -35.88 7.97 -2.81
C ASN A 44 -37.24 8.64 -2.89
N LYS A 45 -37.31 9.99 -2.94
CA LYS A 45 -38.57 10.74 -3.08
C LYS A 45 -39.30 10.41 -4.38
N HIS A 46 -38.58 9.90 -5.39
CA HIS A 46 -39.10 9.52 -6.69
C HIS A 46 -39.15 7.99 -6.88
N GLY A 47 -39.02 7.21 -5.79
CA GLY A 47 -39.02 5.75 -5.85
C GLY A 47 -37.77 5.15 -6.53
N LEU A 48 -36.69 5.93 -6.64
CA LEU A 48 -35.44 5.54 -7.28
C LEU A 48 -34.37 5.28 -6.22
N SER A 49 -33.53 4.26 -6.44
CA SER A 49 -32.48 3.91 -5.50
C SER A 49 -31.18 3.49 -6.17
N VAL A 50 -30.05 3.86 -5.59
CA VAL A 50 -28.72 3.44 -6.03
C VAL A 50 -28.42 2.06 -5.45
N ASP A 51 -28.01 1.13 -6.32
CA ASP A 51 -27.54 -0.18 -5.89
C ASP A 51 -26.09 -0.08 -5.39
N VAL A 52 -25.86 -0.34 -4.11
CA VAL A 52 -24.53 -0.24 -3.48
C VAL A 52 -23.92 -1.62 -3.31
N TYR A 53 -22.80 -1.87 -4.00
CA TYR A 53 -22.03 -3.10 -3.97
C TYR A 53 -20.77 -2.96 -3.11
N GLY A 54 -20.44 -4.00 -2.35
CA GLY A 54 -19.25 -4.05 -1.48
C GLY A 54 -19.56 -3.80 0.00
N GLU A 55 -18.52 -3.66 0.83
CA GLU A 55 -18.64 -3.61 2.30
C GLU A 55 -19.52 -2.46 2.83
N CYS A 56 -19.75 -1.39 2.04
CA CYS A 56 -20.60 -0.27 2.45
C CYS A 56 -22.06 -0.38 1.97
N GLY A 57 -22.41 -1.47 1.30
CA GLY A 57 -23.74 -1.72 0.75
C GLY A 57 -24.30 -3.08 1.13
N ASN A 58 -25.46 -3.42 0.56
CA ASN A 58 -26.14 -4.70 0.77
C ASN A 58 -26.03 -5.63 -0.45
N LYS A 59 -25.37 -5.19 -1.53
CA LYS A 59 -25.13 -6.03 -2.71
C LYS A 59 -23.70 -6.55 -2.72
N ILE A 60 -23.56 -7.78 -3.22
CA ILE A 60 -22.29 -8.47 -3.26
C ILE A 60 -21.80 -8.50 -4.71
N CYS A 61 -20.59 -8.01 -4.89
CA CYS A 61 -19.78 -8.30 -6.07
C CYS A 61 -18.47 -8.91 -5.57
N PRO A 62 -18.27 -10.23 -5.70
CA PRO A 62 -17.00 -10.86 -5.36
C PRO A 62 -15.90 -10.31 -6.26
N ARG A 63 -14.72 -10.01 -5.71
CA ARG A 63 -13.58 -9.47 -6.48
C ARG A 63 -13.07 -10.43 -7.54
N ASP A 64 -13.25 -11.72 -7.28
CA ASP A 64 -12.88 -12.87 -8.11
C ASP A 64 -13.74 -12.95 -9.38
N ASP A 65 -14.86 -12.22 -9.42
CA ASP A 65 -15.79 -12.13 -10.55
C ASP A 65 -16.03 -10.66 -10.97
N GLU A 66 -15.03 -9.78 -10.73
CA GLU A 66 -15.14 -8.34 -10.99
C GLU A 66 -15.54 -8.04 -12.44
N SER A 67 -15.01 -8.80 -13.40
CA SER A 67 -15.37 -8.67 -14.83
C SER A 67 -16.86 -8.88 -15.09
N LYS A 68 -17.51 -9.81 -14.38
CA LYS A 68 -18.96 -10.05 -14.50
C LYS A 68 -19.75 -8.98 -13.78
N CYS A 69 -19.24 -8.44 -12.67
CA CYS A 69 -19.89 -7.32 -12.01
C CYS A 69 -19.84 -6.04 -12.86
N PHE A 70 -18.74 -5.79 -13.55
CA PHE A 70 -18.66 -4.68 -14.49
C PHE A 70 -19.63 -4.86 -15.67
N LYS A 71 -19.81 -6.10 -16.16
CA LYS A 71 -20.89 -6.41 -17.11
C LYS A 71 -22.29 -6.10 -16.57
N LEU A 72 -22.52 -6.16 -15.25
CA LEU A 72 -23.79 -5.69 -14.66
C LEU A 72 -23.98 -4.18 -14.85
N ILE A 73 -22.90 -3.40 -14.68
CA ILE A 73 -22.91 -1.94 -14.93
C ILE A 73 -23.30 -1.66 -16.38
N GLU A 74 -22.63 -2.35 -17.33
CA GLU A 74 -22.92 -2.22 -18.76
C GLU A 74 -24.36 -2.55 -19.10
N ARG A 75 -24.87 -3.67 -18.57
CA ARG A 75 -26.20 -4.16 -18.91
C ARG A 75 -27.32 -3.34 -18.27
N ASP A 76 -27.19 -3.00 -16.99
CA ASP A 76 -28.35 -2.62 -16.18
C ASP A 76 -28.41 -1.13 -15.82
N TYR A 77 -27.28 -0.42 -15.68
CA TYR A 77 -27.24 0.86 -14.98
C TYR A 77 -27.01 2.08 -15.89
N TYR A 78 -27.81 3.13 -15.71
CA TYR A 78 -27.65 4.42 -16.42
C TYR A 78 -26.42 5.18 -15.91
N PHE A 79 -26.22 5.22 -14.59
CA PHE A 79 -25.17 5.96 -13.92
C PHE A 79 -24.24 5.06 -13.11
N TYR A 80 -23.00 5.48 -12.94
CA TYR A 80 -22.04 4.87 -12.02
C TYR A 80 -21.40 5.93 -11.14
N PHE A 81 -21.39 5.70 -9.83
CA PHE A 81 -20.83 6.65 -8.86
C PHE A 81 -19.31 6.44 -8.76
N ALA A 82 -18.56 7.31 -9.43
CA ALA A 82 -17.10 7.34 -9.44
C ALA A 82 -16.58 8.30 -8.36
N PHE A 83 -16.92 8.03 -7.10
CA PHE A 83 -16.58 8.89 -5.98
C PHE A 83 -15.20 8.58 -5.40
N GLU A 84 -14.37 9.59 -5.22
CA GLU A 84 -13.00 9.42 -4.75
C GLU A 84 -12.87 9.37 -3.23
N ASN A 85 -11.89 8.61 -2.74
CA ASN A 85 -11.66 8.43 -1.31
C ASN A 85 -11.21 9.73 -0.61
N SER A 86 -10.51 10.60 -1.36
CA SER A 86 -9.92 11.84 -0.86
C SER A 86 -10.15 12.96 -1.87
N LEU A 87 -10.08 14.21 -1.42
CA LEU A 87 -10.21 15.38 -2.27
C LEU A 87 -8.82 15.94 -2.61
N SER A 88 -8.35 15.68 -3.82
CA SER A 88 -7.12 16.25 -4.38
C SER A 88 -7.29 16.57 -5.87
N GLU A 89 -6.59 17.58 -6.35
CA GLU A 89 -6.73 18.17 -7.70
C GLU A 89 -6.30 17.22 -8.82
N ASP A 90 -5.42 16.27 -8.53
CA ASP A 90 -4.93 15.26 -9.49
C ASP A 90 -5.38 13.83 -9.16
N TYR A 91 -6.21 13.67 -8.14
CA TYR A 91 -6.63 12.34 -7.69
C TYR A 91 -7.87 11.87 -8.45
N VAL A 92 -7.62 11.23 -9.60
CA VAL A 92 -8.61 10.51 -10.42
C VAL A 92 -8.15 9.07 -10.56
N THR A 93 -9.03 8.13 -10.26
CA THR A 93 -8.69 6.70 -10.19
C THR A 93 -9.45 5.87 -11.23
N GLU A 94 -9.26 4.55 -11.18
CA GLU A 94 -9.92 3.57 -12.04
C GLU A 94 -11.45 3.69 -12.05
N LYS A 95 -12.04 4.26 -10.99
CA LYS A 95 -13.50 4.44 -10.86
C LYS A 95 -14.11 5.22 -12.01
N LEU A 96 -13.40 6.25 -12.52
CA LEU A 96 -13.86 7.00 -13.69
C LEU A 96 -13.87 6.10 -14.93
N LEU A 97 -12.80 5.33 -15.12
CA LEU A 97 -12.64 4.40 -16.24
C LEU A 97 -13.66 3.26 -16.19
N THR A 98 -14.01 2.76 -14.99
CA THR A 98 -15.08 1.76 -14.80
C THR A 98 -16.41 2.25 -15.35
N ALA A 99 -16.80 3.50 -15.09
CA ALA A 99 -18.05 4.06 -15.62
C ALA A 99 -18.02 4.12 -17.15
N ILE A 100 -16.94 4.69 -17.69
CA ILE A 100 -16.73 4.92 -19.12
C ILE A 100 -16.77 3.61 -19.91
N ARG A 101 -15.98 2.61 -19.49
CA ARG A 101 -15.88 1.30 -20.18
C ARG A 101 -17.17 0.50 -20.15
N ASN A 102 -18.02 0.72 -19.15
CA ASN A 102 -19.27 -0.01 -18.97
C ASN A 102 -20.49 0.84 -19.35
N TYR A 103 -20.32 1.78 -20.30
CA TYR A 103 -21.40 2.56 -20.89
C TYR A 103 -22.35 3.19 -19.84
N ALA A 104 -21.82 3.61 -18.69
CA ALA A 104 -22.57 4.30 -17.66
C ALA A 104 -22.10 5.76 -17.59
N ILE A 105 -23.03 6.68 -17.32
CA ILE A 105 -22.66 8.08 -17.13
C ILE A 105 -21.89 8.18 -15.80
N PRO A 106 -20.66 8.70 -15.80
CA PRO A 106 -19.90 8.88 -14.56
C PRO A 106 -20.54 9.99 -13.72
N VAL A 107 -20.83 9.66 -12.46
CA VAL A 107 -21.17 10.64 -11.43
C VAL A 107 -19.96 10.78 -10.53
N VAL A 108 -19.22 11.88 -10.69
CA VAL A 108 -17.92 12.08 -10.05
C VAL A 108 -18.06 12.89 -8.77
N TYR A 109 -17.22 12.59 -7.79
CA TYR A 109 -17.08 13.35 -6.56
C TYR A 109 -15.62 13.33 -6.12
N GLY A 110 -14.87 14.34 -6.52
CA GLY A 110 -13.44 14.53 -6.23
C GLY A 110 -13.07 16.00 -6.45
N ALA A 111 -11.81 16.38 -6.19
CA ALA A 111 -11.37 17.77 -6.39
C ALA A 111 -10.69 18.02 -7.75
N ALA A 112 -10.64 17.01 -8.61
CA ALA A 112 -9.96 17.10 -9.89
C ALA A 112 -10.72 17.94 -10.92
N ASN A 113 -9.96 18.54 -11.84
CA ASN A 113 -10.52 19.13 -13.04
C ASN A 113 -10.84 18.02 -14.06
N TYR A 114 -12.06 17.48 -14.01
CA TYR A 114 -12.50 16.38 -14.86
C TYR A 114 -12.52 16.71 -16.36
N THR A 115 -12.48 17.98 -16.76
CA THR A 115 -12.36 18.36 -18.17
C THR A 115 -11.02 17.95 -18.80
N ARG A 116 -10.00 17.64 -17.98
CA ARG A 116 -8.74 17.04 -18.42
C ARG A 116 -8.88 15.57 -18.84
N PHE A 117 -9.91 14.90 -18.35
CA PHE A 117 -10.11 13.46 -18.53
C PHE A 117 -11.32 13.15 -19.42
N MET A 118 -12.32 14.03 -19.49
CA MET A 118 -13.53 13.81 -20.28
C MET A 118 -14.07 15.11 -20.86
N PRO A 119 -14.73 15.07 -22.04
CA PRO A 119 -15.41 16.24 -22.58
C PRO A 119 -16.47 16.78 -21.61
N ASN A 120 -16.55 18.10 -21.48
CA ASN A 120 -17.58 18.72 -20.64
C ASN A 120 -18.99 18.29 -21.08
N GLY A 121 -19.88 18.06 -20.12
CA GLY A 121 -21.25 17.58 -20.37
C GLY A 121 -21.38 16.08 -20.64
N THR A 122 -20.32 15.28 -20.41
CA THR A 122 -20.35 13.81 -20.51
C THR A 122 -20.29 13.09 -19.17
N TYR A 123 -20.29 13.85 -18.06
CA TYR A 123 -20.32 13.37 -16.68
C TYR A 123 -21.14 14.34 -15.82
N LEU A 124 -21.50 13.92 -14.61
CA LEU A 124 -22.15 14.78 -13.61
C LEU A 124 -21.19 14.98 -12.43
N ASN A 125 -20.86 16.23 -12.11
CA ASN A 125 -20.00 16.54 -10.96
C ASN A 125 -20.84 16.81 -9.71
N GLY A 126 -20.82 15.87 -8.77
CA GLY A 126 -21.58 15.98 -7.53
C GLY A 126 -21.13 17.15 -6.64
N ARG A 127 -19.86 17.57 -6.70
CA ARG A 127 -19.39 18.72 -5.91
C ARG A 127 -19.94 20.04 -6.43
N ASP A 128 -20.04 20.19 -7.74
CA ASP A 128 -20.52 21.43 -8.36
C ASP A 128 -22.03 21.55 -8.25
N LEU A 129 -22.74 20.42 -8.42
CA LEU A 129 -24.21 20.40 -8.44
C LEU A 129 -24.80 20.39 -7.02
N GLY A 130 -24.16 19.71 -6.07
CA GLY A 130 -24.79 19.37 -4.79
C GLY A 130 -25.85 18.27 -4.94
N ALA A 131 -26.30 17.70 -3.81
CA ALA A 131 -27.07 16.46 -3.82
C ALA A 131 -28.45 16.58 -4.50
N LYS A 132 -29.15 17.69 -4.24
CA LYS A 132 -30.50 17.95 -4.77
C LYS A 132 -30.51 18.12 -6.28
N GLU A 133 -29.62 18.97 -6.79
CA GLU A 133 -29.53 19.23 -8.23
C GLU A 133 -28.98 18.01 -8.98
N LEU A 134 -28.00 17.30 -8.40
CA LEU A 134 -27.49 16.06 -8.97
C LEU A 134 -28.62 15.03 -9.13
N ALA A 135 -29.41 14.78 -8.08
CA ALA A 135 -30.53 13.85 -8.14
C ALA A 135 -31.57 14.29 -9.19
N ARG A 136 -31.90 15.59 -9.26
CA ARG A 136 -32.81 16.14 -10.26
C ARG A 136 -32.34 15.87 -11.69
N GLN A 137 -31.06 16.14 -11.99
CA GLN A 137 -30.50 15.87 -13.31
C GLN A 137 -30.44 14.39 -13.65
N MET A 138 -30.10 13.54 -12.67
CA MET A 138 -30.12 12.09 -12.86
C MET A 138 -31.51 11.58 -13.24
N ILE A 139 -32.56 12.08 -12.58
CA ILE A 139 -33.97 11.72 -12.87
C ILE A 139 -34.34 12.17 -14.28
N GLU A 140 -34.07 13.42 -14.66
CA GLU A 140 -34.39 13.91 -16.01
C GLU A 140 -33.71 13.11 -17.12
N ILE A 141 -32.45 12.74 -16.92
CA ILE A 141 -31.69 11.95 -17.89
C ILE A 141 -32.20 10.51 -17.92
N TYR A 142 -32.56 9.95 -16.77
CA TYR A 142 -33.14 8.61 -16.66
C TYR A 142 -34.49 8.49 -17.38
N GLU A 143 -35.33 9.52 -17.29
CA GLU A 143 -36.66 9.56 -17.94
C GLU A 143 -36.57 9.87 -19.45
N ASP A 144 -35.58 10.64 -19.89
CA ASP A 144 -35.38 11.01 -21.29
C ASP A 144 -34.22 10.21 -21.93
N LYS A 145 -34.57 9.12 -22.62
CA LYS A 145 -33.62 8.29 -23.39
C LYS A 145 -32.82 9.09 -24.43
N LYS A 146 -33.35 10.20 -24.96
CA LYS A 146 -32.59 11.07 -25.89
C LYS A 146 -31.55 11.89 -25.14
N LYS A 147 -31.86 12.41 -23.93
CA LYS A 147 -30.85 13.03 -23.04
C LYS A 147 -29.75 12.03 -22.70
N TYR A 148 -30.12 10.83 -22.25
CA TYR A 148 -29.17 9.79 -21.91
C TYR A 148 -28.20 9.47 -23.05
N LYS A 149 -28.71 9.22 -24.27
CA LYS A 149 -27.86 8.94 -25.44
C LYS A 149 -26.87 10.06 -25.78
N ARG A 150 -27.16 11.33 -25.45
CA ARG A 150 -26.25 12.45 -25.73
C ARG A 150 -24.94 12.36 -24.96
N PHE A 151 -24.93 11.74 -23.78
CA PHE A 151 -23.72 11.58 -22.96
C PHE A 151 -22.68 10.64 -23.59
N PHE A 152 -23.06 9.84 -24.58
CA PHE A 152 -22.19 8.83 -25.19
C PHE A 152 -21.70 9.19 -26.59
N LYS A 153 -22.05 10.39 -27.10
CA LYS A 153 -21.62 10.84 -28.44
C LYS A 153 -20.10 10.92 -28.61
N TRP A 154 -19.36 11.00 -27.50
CA TRP A 154 -17.90 11.02 -27.50
C TRP A 154 -17.29 9.68 -27.97
N HIS A 155 -18.03 8.57 -27.93
CA HIS A 155 -17.51 7.23 -28.27
C HIS A 155 -17.00 7.10 -29.71
N ASN A 156 -17.46 7.94 -30.64
CA ASN A 156 -16.98 7.94 -32.02
C ASN A 156 -15.71 8.79 -32.21
N HIS A 157 -15.30 9.53 -31.17
CA HIS A 157 -14.25 10.55 -31.23
C HIS A 157 -13.06 10.20 -30.35
N TYR A 158 -13.28 9.46 -29.26
CA TYR A 158 -12.26 9.12 -28.28
C TYR A 158 -12.38 7.65 -27.85
N SER A 159 -11.24 7.04 -27.56
CA SER A 159 -11.16 5.76 -26.86
C SER A 159 -10.41 5.95 -25.54
N TYR A 160 -10.86 5.22 -24.51
CA TYR A 160 -10.25 5.26 -23.17
C TYR A 160 -9.61 3.91 -22.89
N HIS A 161 -8.32 3.95 -22.59
CA HIS A 161 -7.50 2.78 -22.39
C HIS A 161 -6.79 2.81 -21.05
N ASP A 162 -6.41 1.63 -20.58
CA ASP A 162 -5.58 1.50 -19.40
C ASP A 162 -4.16 1.87 -19.80
N VAL A 163 -3.40 2.29 -18.81
CA VAL A 163 -1.99 2.63 -18.97
C VAL A 163 -1.12 1.43 -19.29
N TYR A 164 -1.67 0.23 -19.45
CA TYR A 164 -0.95 -0.99 -19.83
C TYR A 164 -1.65 -1.77 -20.95
N GLU A 165 -2.69 -1.20 -21.59
CA GLU A 165 -3.48 -1.92 -22.61
C GLU A 165 -2.83 -1.97 -23.99
N SER A 166 -1.89 -1.08 -24.30
CA SER A 166 -1.13 -1.12 -25.54
C SER A 166 0.31 -0.65 -25.33
N PRO A 167 1.26 -1.00 -26.22
CA PRO A 167 2.63 -0.49 -26.15
C PRO A 167 2.70 1.05 -26.14
N GLU A 168 1.72 1.72 -26.75
CA GLU A 168 1.63 3.18 -26.78
C GLU A 168 1.06 3.77 -25.50
N SER A 169 0.23 3.06 -24.73
CA SER A 169 -0.22 3.53 -23.41
C SER A 169 0.68 3.06 -22.27
N ASP A 170 1.40 1.95 -22.46
CA ASP A 170 2.34 1.35 -21.53
C ASP A 170 3.52 2.28 -21.23
N SER A 171 3.59 2.73 -19.97
CA SER A 171 4.61 3.66 -19.51
C SER A 171 6.02 3.07 -19.57
N ILE A 172 6.17 1.75 -19.46
CA ILE A 172 7.45 1.05 -19.59
C ILE A 172 7.86 0.94 -21.07
N CYS A 173 6.92 0.62 -21.96
CA CYS A 173 7.16 0.60 -23.41
C CYS A 173 7.51 2.00 -23.93
N LYS A 174 6.78 3.04 -23.50
CA LYS A 174 7.09 4.44 -23.81
C LYS A 174 8.47 4.84 -23.31
N LEU A 175 8.80 4.52 -22.06
CA LEU A 175 10.12 4.80 -21.50
C LEU A 175 11.22 4.07 -22.28
N CYS A 176 11.00 2.80 -22.62
CA CYS A 176 11.91 2.01 -23.45
C CYS A 176 12.13 2.66 -24.81
N ALA A 177 11.06 3.10 -25.48
CA ALA A 177 11.14 3.80 -26.76
C ALA A 177 11.88 5.13 -26.66
N ILE A 178 11.68 5.90 -25.59
CA ILE A 178 12.37 7.17 -25.34
C ILE A 178 13.87 6.94 -25.11
N ILE A 179 14.24 5.98 -24.26
CA ILE A 179 15.64 5.69 -23.93
C ILE A 179 16.39 5.16 -25.16
N ASN A 180 15.73 4.40 -26.03
CA ASN A 180 16.33 3.87 -27.26
C ASN A 180 16.24 4.84 -28.45
N ASN A 181 15.73 6.05 -28.26
CA ASN A 181 15.74 7.09 -29.27
C ASN A 181 17.00 7.94 -29.13
N ASN A 182 18.01 7.68 -29.97
CA ASN A 182 19.31 8.37 -29.95
C ASN A 182 19.17 9.91 -30.00
N THR A 183 18.18 10.45 -30.72
CA THR A 183 17.97 11.92 -30.79
C THR A 183 17.45 12.55 -29.49
N VAL A 184 16.83 11.76 -28.63
CA VAL A 184 16.37 12.18 -27.29
C VAL A 184 17.43 11.87 -26.25
N PHE A 185 18.10 10.72 -26.37
CA PHE A 185 19.16 10.28 -25.47
C PHE A 185 20.39 11.20 -25.53
N ASP A 186 20.75 11.69 -26.72
CA ASP A 186 21.89 12.60 -26.91
C ASP A 186 21.58 14.05 -26.50
N LYS A 187 20.33 14.37 -26.18
CA LYS A 187 19.96 15.69 -25.63
C LYS A 187 20.23 15.72 -24.14
N ALA A 188 21.32 16.37 -23.75
CA ALA A 188 21.52 16.81 -22.38
C ALA A 188 20.63 18.01 -22.09
N THR A 189 19.62 17.85 -21.23
CA THR A 189 18.91 18.98 -20.63
C THR A 189 19.69 19.44 -19.41
N VAL A 190 20.30 20.63 -19.50
CA VAL A 190 21.00 21.26 -18.38
C VAL A 190 20.07 22.32 -17.79
N TYR A 191 19.71 22.12 -16.53
CA TYR A 191 18.96 23.11 -15.76
C TYR A 191 19.95 23.83 -14.85
N GLU A 192 20.28 25.08 -15.18
CA GLU A 192 21.28 25.88 -14.45
C GLU A 192 20.87 26.11 -13.00
N ASP A 193 19.57 26.30 -12.77
CA ASP A 193 18.99 26.34 -11.43
C ASP A 193 18.00 25.17 -11.31
N PHE A 194 18.55 24.02 -10.93
CA PHE A 194 17.76 22.85 -10.61
C PHE A 194 16.63 23.22 -9.63
N ASN A 195 16.86 24.13 -8.66
CA ASN A 195 15.89 24.57 -7.66
C ASN A 195 14.69 25.30 -8.24
N SER A 196 14.94 26.26 -9.13
CA SER A 196 13.87 26.97 -9.84
C SER A 196 13.14 26.07 -10.85
N TRP A 197 13.82 25.08 -11.43
CA TRP A 197 13.22 24.15 -12.39
C TRP A 197 12.43 23.00 -11.74
N TRP A 198 12.95 22.40 -10.65
CA TRP A 198 12.36 21.23 -9.99
C TRP A 198 11.31 21.60 -8.93
N ASN A 199 11.33 22.82 -8.39
CA ASN A 199 10.53 23.18 -7.21
C ASN A 199 9.91 24.60 -7.25
N PRO A 200 8.89 24.86 -8.10
CA PRO A 200 8.20 26.15 -8.11
C PRO A 200 7.19 26.32 -6.96
N LYS A 201 6.76 25.27 -6.23
CA LYS A 201 5.88 25.39 -5.05
C LYS A 201 6.26 24.45 -3.90
N TRP A 202 6.45 25.06 -2.73
CA TRP A 202 6.77 24.45 -1.44
C TRP A 202 5.76 23.41 -0.94
N THR A 203 6.25 22.49 -0.11
CA THR A 203 5.51 21.38 0.53
C THR A 203 4.25 21.86 1.26
N SER A 204 3.14 21.15 1.05
CA SER A 204 1.91 21.40 1.82
C SER A 204 2.14 21.11 3.31
N PRO A 205 1.72 21.98 4.24
CA PRO A 205 1.85 21.76 5.69
C PRO A 205 0.98 20.61 6.21
N ARG A 206 0.24 19.92 5.33
CA ARG A 206 -0.59 18.75 5.65
C ARG A 206 0.06 17.40 5.27
N GLY A 207 1.21 17.43 4.59
CA GLY A 207 1.96 16.25 4.17
C GLY A 207 3.01 15.79 5.18
N VAL A 208 3.85 14.84 4.77
CA VAL A 208 5.04 14.45 5.54
C VAL A 208 6.17 15.46 5.34
N PRO A 209 7.03 15.71 6.35
CA PRO A 209 7.02 15.15 7.69
C PRO A 209 6.07 15.87 8.66
N PHE A 210 5.39 16.96 8.27
CA PHE A 210 4.55 17.78 9.18
C PHE A 210 3.48 17.00 9.94
N ALA A 211 2.83 16.04 9.26
CA ALA A 211 1.84 15.16 9.89
C ALA A 211 2.39 14.34 11.06
N TYR A 212 3.71 14.11 11.10
CA TYR A 212 4.39 13.33 12.13
C TYR A 212 5.17 14.22 13.11
N MET A 213 5.88 15.22 12.60
CA MET A 213 6.85 16.02 13.36
C MET A 213 6.33 17.39 13.81
N GLY A 214 5.15 17.81 13.34
CA GLY A 214 4.67 19.17 13.59
C GLY A 214 5.54 20.24 12.93
N LYS A 215 5.38 21.49 13.38
CA LYS A 215 6.16 22.63 12.88
C LYS A 215 7.28 22.97 13.89
N GLY A 216 8.45 23.29 13.36
CA GLY A 216 9.62 23.69 14.12
C GLY A 216 10.34 22.51 14.76
N GLN A 217 10.72 22.65 16.04
CA GLN A 217 11.46 21.64 16.79
C GLN A 217 10.55 20.71 17.62
N GLU A 218 9.25 21.00 17.66
CA GLU A 218 8.30 20.38 18.59
C GLU A 218 8.31 18.85 18.50
N GLY A 219 8.28 18.28 17.29
CA GLY A 219 8.31 16.83 17.09
C GLY A 219 9.55 16.16 17.66
N PHE A 220 10.72 16.81 17.57
CA PHE A 220 11.98 16.28 18.10
C PHE A 220 12.01 16.35 19.63
N ILE A 221 11.49 17.44 20.21
CA ILE A 221 11.41 17.63 21.67
C ILE A 221 10.43 16.63 22.30
N GLN A 222 9.23 16.49 21.75
CA GLN A 222 8.21 15.56 22.26
C GLN A 222 8.69 14.11 22.23
N ARG A 223 9.49 13.75 21.22
CA ARG A 223 10.09 12.43 21.07
C ARG A 223 11.35 12.23 21.90
N LYS A 224 11.82 13.26 22.62
CA LYS A 224 13.06 13.25 23.40
C LYS A 224 14.28 12.83 22.57
N CYS A 225 14.34 13.25 21.30
CA CYS A 225 15.44 12.90 20.40
C CYS A 225 16.81 13.32 21.02
N PRO A 226 17.90 12.59 20.72
CA PRO A 226 19.24 12.95 21.21
C PRO A 226 19.68 14.36 20.78
N HIS A 227 19.22 14.79 19.60
CA HIS A 227 19.40 16.13 19.08
C HIS A 227 18.03 16.76 18.78
N THR A 228 17.86 18.01 19.19
CA THR A 228 16.61 18.79 19.01
C THR A 228 16.82 20.08 18.21
N ASN A 229 18.03 20.30 17.69
CA ASN A 229 18.37 21.47 16.89
C ASN A 229 17.85 21.41 15.44
N CYS A 230 17.31 20.27 15.00
CA CYS A 230 16.67 20.17 13.69
C CYS A 230 15.28 20.82 13.67
N PHE A 231 14.92 21.41 12.52
CA PHE A 231 13.71 22.23 12.38
C PHE A 231 12.89 21.81 11.16
N VAL A 232 11.58 21.66 11.32
CA VAL A 232 10.64 21.31 10.23
C VAL A 232 9.81 22.54 9.85
N THR A 233 9.86 22.98 8.59
CA THR A 233 9.09 24.15 8.14
C THR A 233 8.57 24.04 6.71
N ALA A 234 7.31 24.47 6.52
CA ALA A 234 6.69 24.67 5.20
C ALA A 234 6.80 26.13 4.74
N ASP A 235 7.29 27.02 5.60
CA ASP A 235 7.45 28.44 5.30
C ASP A 235 8.86 28.71 4.77
N ARG A 236 8.92 29.03 3.47
CA ARG A 236 10.15 29.37 2.76
C ARG A 236 10.89 30.57 3.35
N ASN A 237 10.17 31.47 3.99
CA ASN A 237 10.76 32.70 4.53
C ASN A 237 11.53 32.43 5.83
N LEU A 238 11.29 31.29 6.49
CA LEU A 238 12.04 30.86 7.67
C LEU A 238 13.44 30.34 7.33
N LEU A 239 13.72 30.00 6.06
CA LEU A 239 15.08 29.70 5.63
C LEU A 239 15.96 30.94 5.47
N GLY A 240 15.40 32.16 5.51
CA GLY A 240 16.15 33.42 5.47
C GLY A 240 17.35 33.38 4.52
N ASP A 241 18.54 33.40 5.10
CA ASP A 241 19.80 33.09 4.43
C ASP A 241 20.14 31.61 4.62
N TYR A 242 20.00 30.82 3.57
CA TYR A 242 20.22 29.36 3.58
C TYR A 242 21.66 28.97 3.95
N THR A 243 22.62 29.90 3.89
CA THR A 243 24.00 29.67 4.33
C THR A 243 24.14 29.52 5.84
N LYS A 244 23.08 29.80 6.60
CA LYS A 244 23.01 29.61 8.06
C LYS A 244 22.65 28.19 8.49
N PHE A 245 22.43 27.28 7.53
CA PHE A 245 22.10 25.89 7.79
C PHE A 245 23.22 24.99 7.29
N ASP A 246 23.69 24.08 8.14
CA ASP A 246 24.70 23.08 7.75
C ASP A 246 24.13 22.07 6.75
N VAL A 247 22.84 21.74 6.87
CA VAL A 247 22.12 20.82 5.96
C VAL A 247 20.65 21.24 5.82
N ILE A 248 20.13 21.20 4.58
CA ILE A 248 18.69 21.38 4.26
C ILE A 248 18.20 20.11 3.59
N ALA A 249 17.12 19.51 4.11
CA ALA A 249 16.55 18.26 3.62
C ALA A 249 15.09 18.43 3.18
N PHE A 250 14.71 17.80 2.07
CA PHE A 250 13.36 17.87 1.49
C PHE A 250 12.62 16.52 1.61
N ALA A 251 11.31 16.59 1.82
CA ALA A 251 10.45 15.41 1.96
C ALA A 251 10.08 14.81 0.59
N GLY A 252 10.61 13.63 0.26
CA GLY A 252 10.55 13.03 -1.07
C GLY A 252 9.16 12.84 -1.71
N PRO A 253 8.10 12.36 -1.02
CA PRO A 253 6.80 12.12 -1.65
C PRO A 253 6.14 13.36 -2.24
N ASP A 254 6.40 14.53 -1.65
CA ASP A 254 5.90 15.82 -2.13
C ASP A 254 6.76 16.40 -3.27
N VAL A 255 7.88 15.75 -3.61
CA VAL A 255 8.76 16.08 -4.76
C VAL A 255 8.19 15.55 -6.08
N PHE A 256 7.18 14.66 -6.06
CA PHE A 256 6.65 14.01 -7.27
C PHE A 256 5.45 14.70 -7.93
N ALA A 257 4.83 15.70 -7.28
CA ALA A 257 3.55 16.24 -7.72
C ALA A 257 3.63 17.30 -8.84
N GLN A 258 4.82 17.65 -9.36
CA GLN A 258 4.96 18.77 -10.30
C GLN A 258 5.83 18.49 -11.52
N ILE A 259 6.10 17.22 -11.82
CA ILE A 259 6.75 16.88 -13.07
C ILE A 259 5.71 16.91 -14.19
N ASP A 260 5.67 17.98 -14.97
CA ASP A 260 4.96 18.06 -16.26
C ASP A 260 5.74 17.24 -17.32
N LEU A 261 5.96 15.96 -17.01
CA LEU A 261 6.41 14.98 -17.97
C LEU A 261 5.16 14.31 -18.52
N THR A 262 5.13 14.19 -19.84
CA THR A 262 4.36 13.21 -20.61
C THR A 262 4.69 11.74 -20.26
N VAL A 263 5.12 11.47 -19.02
CA VAL A 263 5.35 10.17 -18.44
C VAL A 263 4.26 9.96 -17.39
N THR A 264 3.26 9.18 -17.78
CA THR A 264 2.22 8.71 -16.87
C THR A 264 2.88 7.84 -15.80
N LEU A 265 3.09 8.40 -14.60
CA LEU A 265 3.48 7.64 -13.43
C LEU A 265 2.21 7.12 -12.75
N ILE A 266 2.19 5.81 -12.61
CA ILE A 266 1.02 5.04 -12.20
C ILE A 266 1.08 4.95 -10.68
N GLY A 267 0.25 5.76 -10.02
CA GLY A 267 0.00 5.62 -8.60
C GLY A 267 -0.76 4.33 -8.34
N HIS A 268 -0.05 3.24 -8.04
CA HIS A 268 -0.66 2.13 -7.32
C HIS A 268 -0.89 2.57 -5.88
N GLY A 269 -2.16 2.57 -5.47
CA GLY A 269 -2.55 2.67 -4.08
C GLY A 269 -2.08 1.46 -3.30
N HIS A 270 -0.80 1.46 -2.93
CA HIS A 270 -0.32 0.87 -1.70
C HIS A 270 0.52 1.95 -1.03
N SER A 271 0.18 2.24 0.23
CA SER A 271 0.99 3.08 1.12
C SER A 271 2.32 2.37 1.40
N ASP A 272 3.20 2.30 0.40
CA ASP A 272 4.58 1.93 0.58
C ASP A 272 5.32 3.22 0.90
N TRP A 273 5.48 3.44 2.20
CA TRP A 273 6.42 4.41 2.73
C TRP A 273 7.74 4.28 1.99
N ILE A 274 8.26 5.42 1.54
CA ILE A 274 9.63 5.69 1.08
C ILE A 274 10.55 4.51 1.44
N ARG A 275 11.10 3.82 0.42
CA ARG A 275 12.26 2.93 0.60
C ARG A 275 13.41 3.78 1.14
N SER A 276 13.43 3.97 2.45
CA SER A 276 14.58 4.44 3.18
C SER A 276 15.71 3.44 2.91
N PRO A 277 16.96 3.87 2.70
CA PRO A 277 18.12 2.97 2.67
C PRO A 277 18.27 2.11 3.93
N MET A 278 17.44 2.39 4.96
CA MET A 278 17.39 1.70 6.25
C MET A 278 16.13 0.80 6.30
N GLY A 279 16.29 -0.52 6.45
CA GLY A 279 15.21 -1.53 6.42
C GLY A 279 14.10 -1.38 7.48
N TYR A 280 13.07 -2.24 7.47
CA TYR A 280 11.85 -2.11 8.31
C TYR A 280 12.05 -2.25 9.84
N PHE A 281 13.19 -2.80 10.27
CA PHE A 281 13.58 -2.97 11.68
C PHE A 281 15.10 -2.98 11.79
N ASN A 282 15.60 -2.77 13.01
CA ASN A 282 17.00 -2.99 13.36
C ASN A 282 17.13 -4.24 14.23
N VAL A 283 18.29 -4.89 14.15
CA VAL A 283 18.69 -5.97 15.05
C VAL A 283 19.80 -5.47 15.95
N LYS A 284 19.63 -5.64 17.26
CA LYS A 284 20.67 -5.34 18.25
C LYS A 284 21.24 -6.59 18.88
N ASP A 285 22.50 -6.55 19.28
CA ASP A 285 23.10 -7.56 20.14
C ASP A 285 22.70 -7.37 21.62
N LYS A 286 23.15 -8.27 22.50
CA LYS A 286 22.91 -8.22 23.95
C LYS A 286 23.50 -6.99 24.66
N ASN A 287 24.41 -6.26 24.00
CA ASN A 287 25.01 -5.02 24.50
C ASN A 287 24.32 -3.78 23.90
N GLU A 288 23.18 -3.96 23.24
CA GLU A 288 22.38 -2.93 22.56
C GLU A 288 23.03 -2.29 21.31
N ASN A 289 24.10 -2.87 20.77
CA ASN A 289 24.70 -2.39 19.53
C ASN A 289 23.85 -2.79 18.34
N VAL A 290 23.60 -1.88 17.39
CA VAL A 290 22.92 -2.21 16.13
C VAL A 290 23.87 -2.98 15.23
N ILE A 291 23.54 -4.25 14.95
CA ILE A 291 24.38 -5.17 14.18
C ILE A 291 23.80 -5.52 12.80
N GLY A 292 22.54 -5.16 12.52
CA GLY A 292 21.89 -5.48 11.25
C GLY A 292 20.50 -4.87 11.07
N PRO A 293 19.83 -5.15 9.95
CA PRO A 293 20.22 -6.12 8.91
C PRO A 293 21.35 -5.63 7.98
N ASN A 294 22.31 -6.51 7.65
CA ASN A 294 23.42 -6.25 6.73
C ASN A 294 23.44 -7.26 5.56
N LYS A 295 24.22 -7.00 4.50
CA LYS A 295 24.41 -7.96 3.39
C LYS A 295 25.03 -9.28 3.87
N ILE A 296 25.94 -9.21 4.84
CA ILE A 296 26.58 -10.34 5.47
C ILE A 296 26.37 -10.17 6.97
N MET A 297 25.72 -11.15 7.60
CA MET A 297 25.53 -11.21 9.05
C MET A 297 26.36 -12.33 9.62
N HIS A 298 26.97 -12.10 10.78
CA HIS A 298 27.72 -13.11 11.52
C HIS A 298 26.94 -13.54 12.75
N TRP A 299 25.93 -14.39 12.54
CA TRP A 299 25.13 -14.93 13.62
C TRP A 299 25.91 -16.00 14.41
N MET A 300 25.76 -15.99 15.73
CA MET A 300 26.03 -17.18 16.54
C MET A 300 25.20 -18.36 16.02
N LYS A 301 25.76 -19.56 16.06
CA LYS A 301 25.01 -20.78 15.78
C LYS A 301 24.11 -21.11 16.97
N ILE A 302 22.95 -21.72 16.73
CA ILE A 302 22.00 -22.08 17.79
C ILE A 302 22.63 -22.99 18.86
N GLU A 303 23.55 -23.85 18.47
CA GLU A 303 24.31 -24.74 19.36
C GLU A 303 25.21 -23.98 20.35
N ASP A 304 25.65 -22.77 20.00
CA ASP A 304 26.49 -21.91 20.83
C ASP A 304 25.67 -20.87 21.62
N MET A 305 24.35 -20.80 21.43
CA MET A 305 23.49 -19.82 22.11
C MET A 305 23.04 -20.31 23.48
N GLU A 306 23.16 -19.41 24.48
CA GLU A 306 22.61 -19.58 25.83
C GLU A 306 21.12 -19.98 25.84
N PRO A 307 20.73 -20.94 26.70
CA PRO A 307 19.35 -21.39 26.83
C PRO A 307 18.43 -20.30 27.39
N VAL A 308 17.17 -20.30 26.96
CA VAL A 308 16.13 -19.41 27.51
C VAL A 308 15.79 -19.76 28.97
N SER A 309 15.23 -18.78 29.70
CA SER A 309 14.83 -18.95 31.10
C SER A 309 13.74 -20.01 31.29
N GLU A 310 13.66 -20.62 32.48
CA GLU A 310 12.68 -21.67 32.76
C GLU A 310 11.24 -21.16 32.67
N ASP A 311 10.97 -19.94 33.12
CA ASP A 311 9.66 -19.29 32.98
C ASP A 311 9.25 -19.17 31.51
N PHE A 312 10.20 -18.81 30.63
CA PHE A 312 9.94 -18.73 29.19
C PHE A 312 9.68 -20.10 28.58
N LYS A 313 10.37 -21.16 29.04
CA LYS A 313 10.07 -22.53 28.62
C LYS A 313 8.65 -22.94 29.02
N ILE A 314 8.21 -22.58 30.22
CA ILE A 314 6.84 -22.86 30.70
C ILE A 314 5.82 -22.14 29.80
N GLN A 315 6.07 -20.86 29.46
CA GLN A 315 5.24 -20.11 28.52
C GLN A 315 5.19 -20.78 27.14
N LEU A 316 6.32 -21.20 26.57
CA LEU A 316 6.34 -21.86 25.26
C LEU A 316 5.59 -23.20 25.27
N LYS A 317 5.68 -23.96 26.38
CA LYS A 317 4.97 -25.23 26.57
C LYS A 317 3.46 -25.09 26.75
N SER A 318 2.95 -23.90 27.10
CA SER A 318 1.51 -23.67 27.29
C SER A 318 0.77 -23.37 25.98
N LYS A 319 1.49 -23.12 24.88
CA LYS A 319 0.91 -22.91 23.55
C LYS A 319 0.10 -24.11 23.10
N SER A 320 -0.99 -23.85 22.38
CA SER A 320 -1.99 -24.88 22.04
C SER A 320 -2.41 -24.88 20.57
N LYS A 321 -2.17 -23.80 19.83
CA LYS A 321 -2.57 -23.64 18.43
C LYS A 321 -1.39 -23.70 17.49
N ALA A 322 -1.53 -24.39 16.38
CA ALA A 322 -0.41 -24.63 15.47
C ALA A 322 0.09 -23.33 14.83
N ALA A 323 -0.74 -22.66 14.02
CA ALA A 323 -0.30 -21.47 13.30
C ALA A 323 -1.38 -20.40 13.14
N ALA A 324 -0.95 -19.14 13.16
CA ALA A 324 -1.78 -17.98 12.83
C ALA A 324 -1.27 -17.29 11.56
N TRP A 325 -2.19 -16.68 10.82
CA TRP A 325 -1.88 -15.82 9.68
C TRP A 325 -2.79 -14.61 9.64
N PHE A 326 -2.22 -13.40 9.76
CA PHE A 326 -2.99 -12.16 9.66
C PHE A 326 -2.87 -11.60 8.25
N VAL A 327 -3.99 -11.56 7.52
CA VAL A 327 -3.98 -11.31 6.08
C VAL A 327 -5.24 -10.61 5.60
N SER A 328 -5.05 -9.50 4.89
CA SER A 328 -6.12 -8.70 4.29
C SER A 328 -5.99 -8.47 2.78
N ASN A 329 -4.84 -8.83 2.20
CA ASN A 329 -4.63 -8.90 0.76
C ASN A 329 -4.63 -10.37 0.31
N CYS A 330 -5.71 -10.76 -0.34
CA CYS A 330 -5.99 -12.15 -0.73
C CYS A 330 -5.60 -12.46 -2.18
N TYR A 331 -5.03 -11.46 -2.88
CA TYR A 331 -4.64 -11.57 -4.27
C TYR A 331 -3.25 -10.97 -4.42
N THR A 332 -2.25 -11.85 -4.42
CA THR A 332 -0.86 -11.40 -4.38
C THR A 332 -0.05 -11.92 -5.55
N ARG A 333 1.02 -11.20 -5.91
CA ARG A 333 1.94 -11.64 -6.97
C ARG A 333 2.70 -12.90 -6.55
N SER A 334 2.95 -13.06 -5.24
CA SER A 334 3.60 -14.25 -4.69
C SER A 334 2.71 -15.48 -4.65
N LYS A 335 1.39 -15.36 -4.86
CA LYS A 335 0.44 -16.48 -4.71
C LYS A 335 0.50 -17.15 -3.34
N ARG A 336 0.85 -16.37 -2.31
CA ARG A 336 0.97 -16.85 -0.93
C ARG A 336 -0.36 -17.42 -0.39
N GLU A 337 -1.47 -16.94 -0.92
CA GLU A 337 -2.81 -17.46 -0.64
C GLU A 337 -2.98 -18.91 -1.09
N ASP A 338 -2.46 -19.28 -2.25
CA ASP A 338 -2.54 -20.64 -2.79
C ASP A 338 -1.69 -21.59 -1.94
N PHE A 339 -0.47 -21.16 -1.57
CA PHE A 339 0.39 -21.92 -0.68
C PHE A 339 -0.22 -22.10 0.72
N ALA A 340 -0.84 -21.06 1.29
CA ALA A 340 -1.49 -21.16 2.60
C ALA A 340 -2.67 -22.14 2.57
N ASN A 341 -3.44 -22.18 1.47
CA ASN A 341 -4.51 -23.17 1.28
C ASN A 341 -3.95 -24.60 1.20
N GLU A 342 -2.87 -24.81 0.46
CA GLU A 342 -2.19 -26.10 0.39
C GLU A 342 -1.67 -26.53 1.77
N LEU A 343 -0.98 -25.62 2.47
CA LEU A 343 -0.49 -25.87 3.82
C LEU A 343 -1.62 -26.20 4.80
N GLN A 344 -2.77 -25.53 4.69
CA GLN A 344 -3.93 -25.84 5.53
C GLN A 344 -4.46 -27.27 5.30
N VAL A 345 -4.41 -27.78 4.07
CA VAL A 345 -4.76 -29.18 3.76
C VAL A 345 -3.74 -30.15 4.36
N GLU A 346 -2.45 -29.85 4.23
CA GLU A 346 -1.38 -30.70 4.77
C GLU A 346 -1.35 -30.74 6.30
N LEU A 347 -1.54 -29.60 6.97
CA LEU A 347 -1.61 -29.51 8.44
C LEU A 347 -2.75 -30.35 9.03
N LYS A 348 -3.90 -30.43 8.34
CA LYS A 348 -5.03 -31.26 8.78
C LYS A 348 -4.67 -32.75 8.88
N LYS A 349 -3.75 -33.25 8.04
CA LYS A 349 -3.27 -34.65 8.12
C LYS A 349 -2.56 -34.95 9.45
N HIS A 350 -2.09 -33.92 10.14
CA HIS A 350 -1.42 -34.01 11.43
C HIS A 350 -2.30 -33.53 12.60
N ASN A 351 -3.60 -33.33 12.39
CA ASN A 351 -4.53 -32.71 13.35
C ASN A 351 -4.10 -31.30 13.80
N LEU A 352 -3.51 -30.53 12.88
CA LEU A 352 -3.12 -29.15 13.11
C LEU A 352 -3.98 -28.20 12.27
N GLU A 353 -4.18 -26.99 12.78
CA GLU A 353 -5.01 -25.97 12.13
C GLU A 353 -4.20 -24.70 11.86
N LEU A 354 -4.43 -24.13 10.68
CA LEU A 354 -3.99 -22.78 10.33
C LEU A 354 -5.16 -21.82 10.50
N ASP A 355 -5.04 -20.94 11.48
CA ASP A 355 -6.02 -19.90 11.78
C ASP A 355 -5.74 -18.64 10.96
N ILE A 356 -6.66 -18.32 10.04
CA ILE A 356 -6.52 -17.19 9.12
C ILE A 356 -7.41 -16.04 9.57
N TYR A 357 -6.77 -14.94 9.98
CA TYR A 357 -7.41 -13.71 10.43
C TYR A 357 -7.39 -12.63 9.36
N GLY A 358 -8.42 -11.79 9.36
CA GLY A 358 -8.55 -10.66 8.44
C GLY A 358 -9.43 -11.01 7.25
N ARG A 359 -9.37 -10.20 6.19
CA ARG A 359 -10.33 -10.31 5.06
C ARG A 359 -10.21 -11.61 4.26
N CYS A 360 -9.08 -12.32 4.39
CA CYS A 360 -8.83 -13.55 3.64
C CYS A 360 -9.16 -14.82 4.44
N GLY A 361 -9.73 -14.67 5.63
CA GLY A 361 -10.15 -15.79 6.47
C GLY A 361 -11.43 -15.48 7.24
N ASN A 362 -11.86 -16.44 8.04
CA ASN A 362 -13.11 -16.33 8.81
C ASN A 362 -12.90 -15.71 10.21
N LEU A 363 -11.66 -15.59 10.67
CA LEU A 363 -11.33 -15.00 11.96
C LEU A 363 -11.07 -13.51 11.81
N LYS A 364 -11.32 -12.74 12.88
CA LYS A 364 -11.21 -11.27 12.84
C LYS A 364 -10.17 -10.79 13.84
N CYS A 365 -9.32 -9.90 13.36
CA CYS A 365 -8.47 -9.04 14.16
C CYS A 365 -8.59 -7.63 13.58
N SER A 366 -9.25 -6.71 14.30
CA SER A 366 -9.35 -5.31 13.87
C SER A 366 -8.05 -4.57 14.17
N ARG A 367 -7.79 -3.47 13.45
CA ARG A 367 -6.69 -2.55 13.78
C ARG A 367 -6.85 -1.93 15.17
N ASP A 368 -8.09 -1.70 15.60
CA ASP A 368 -8.37 -1.18 16.95
C ASP A 368 -8.03 -2.20 18.06
N THR A 369 -7.79 -3.46 17.71
CA THR A 369 -7.47 -4.56 18.62
C THR A 369 -6.11 -5.19 18.32
N GLU A 370 -5.24 -4.50 17.57
CA GLU A 370 -3.96 -5.04 17.08
C GLU A 370 -3.09 -5.58 18.22
N GLU A 371 -2.92 -4.82 19.31
CA GLU A 371 -2.15 -5.25 20.48
C GLU A 371 -2.69 -6.54 21.11
N ALA A 372 -4.01 -6.66 21.24
CA ALA A 372 -4.63 -7.87 21.79
C ALA A 372 -4.46 -9.08 20.86
N CYS A 373 -4.43 -8.87 19.54
CA CYS A 373 -4.16 -9.93 18.59
C CYS A 373 -2.69 -10.35 18.58
N ASP A 374 -1.77 -9.41 18.76
CA ASP A 374 -0.35 -9.70 18.87
C ASP A 374 -0.05 -10.52 20.14
N GLU A 375 -0.64 -10.16 21.29
CA GLU A 375 -0.54 -10.98 22.50
C GLU A 375 -1.19 -12.37 22.34
N MET A 376 -2.23 -12.48 21.50
CA MET A 376 -2.80 -13.79 21.16
C MET A 376 -1.76 -14.71 20.47
N ILE A 377 -0.90 -14.15 19.61
CA ILE A 377 0.21 -14.90 18.97
C ILE A 377 1.13 -15.44 20.06
N ARG A 378 1.54 -14.57 20.99
CA ARG A 378 2.42 -14.88 22.12
C ARG A 378 1.88 -16.01 22.98
N GLU A 379 0.62 -15.96 23.34
CA GLU A 379 0.03 -16.91 24.29
C GLU A 379 -0.33 -18.24 23.65
N LYS A 380 -0.83 -18.23 22.40
CA LYS A 380 -1.55 -19.40 21.86
C LYS A 380 -0.83 -20.14 20.75
N TYR A 381 -0.06 -19.45 19.91
CA TYR A 381 0.41 -20.01 18.64
C TYR A 381 1.87 -20.43 18.67
N TYR A 382 2.17 -21.63 18.16
CA TYR A 382 3.56 -22.08 17.94
C TYR A 382 4.20 -21.35 16.75
N PHE A 383 3.45 -21.15 15.67
CA PHE A 383 3.95 -20.59 14.43
C PHE A 383 3.15 -19.37 13.99
N TYR A 384 3.81 -18.45 13.29
CA TYR A 384 3.16 -17.33 12.63
C TYR A 384 3.62 -17.24 11.18
N LEU A 385 2.69 -17.08 10.25
CA LEU A 385 2.97 -17.00 8.81
C LEU A 385 3.37 -15.57 8.43
N SER A 386 4.67 -15.34 8.28
CA SER A 386 5.29 -14.09 7.83
C SER A 386 5.38 -14.04 6.30
N PHE A 387 4.26 -14.22 5.61
CA PHE A 387 4.20 -14.37 4.15
C PHE A 387 4.13 -13.02 3.43
N GLU A 388 5.06 -12.79 2.49
CA GLU A 388 5.17 -11.55 1.74
C GLU A 388 4.31 -11.51 0.48
N ASN A 389 3.87 -10.30 0.10
CA ASN A 389 2.95 -10.08 -1.04
C ASN A 389 3.60 -10.27 -2.42
N SER A 390 4.92 -10.28 -2.48
CA SER A 390 5.71 -10.46 -3.69
C SER A 390 7.06 -11.09 -3.34
N PHE A 391 7.77 -11.58 -4.36
CA PHE A 391 9.14 -12.05 -4.21
C PHE A 391 10.10 -10.92 -4.56
N GLY A 392 11.01 -10.61 -3.64
CA GLY A 392 12.12 -9.70 -3.84
C GLY A 392 13.26 -10.07 -2.90
N GLU A 393 14.50 -9.91 -3.36
CA GLU A 393 15.71 -10.33 -2.63
C GLU A 393 15.89 -9.58 -1.29
N ASP A 394 15.38 -8.36 -1.23
CA ASP A 394 15.42 -7.46 -0.06
C ASP A 394 14.04 -7.21 0.56
N TYR A 395 13.00 -7.91 0.09
CA TYR A 395 11.63 -7.64 0.52
C TYR A 395 11.27 -8.43 1.78
N VAL A 396 11.58 -7.84 2.94
CA VAL A 396 11.16 -8.29 4.26
C VAL A 396 10.49 -7.13 4.98
N THR A 397 9.27 -7.34 5.46
CA THR A 397 8.40 -6.30 6.02
C THR A 397 8.14 -6.52 7.52
N GLU A 398 7.23 -5.73 8.11
CA GLU A 398 6.78 -5.88 9.50
C GLU A 398 6.19 -7.26 9.81
N LYS A 399 5.78 -8.03 8.79
CA LYS A 399 5.20 -9.37 8.95
C LYS A 399 6.13 -10.35 9.67
N LEU A 400 7.44 -10.16 9.53
CA LEU A 400 8.43 -10.94 10.24
C LEU A 400 8.43 -10.62 11.76
N LEU A 401 8.17 -9.37 12.12
CA LEU A 401 8.20 -8.91 13.51
C LEU A 401 7.06 -9.46 14.35
N HIS A 402 5.87 -9.71 13.78
CA HIS A 402 4.77 -10.34 14.52
C HIS A 402 5.19 -11.69 15.13
N ALA A 403 6.04 -12.45 14.45
CA ALA A 403 6.57 -13.69 14.99
C ALA A 403 7.66 -13.43 16.06
N LEU A 404 8.66 -12.62 15.70
CA LEU A 404 9.85 -12.39 16.53
C LEU A 404 9.56 -11.63 17.84
N GLU A 405 8.66 -10.65 17.80
CA GLU A 405 8.26 -9.86 18.98
C GLU A 405 7.24 -10.59 19.87
N PHE A 406 6.45 -11.53 19.32
CA PHE A 406 5.35 -12.21 20.03
C PHE A 406 5.53 -13.73 20.09
N ASP A 407 6.74 -14.18 20.37
CA ASP A 407 7.09 -15.54 20.82
C ASP A 407 6.53 -16.67 19.96
N ALA A 408 6.46 -16.48 18.63
CA ALA A 408 6.13 -17.52 17.68
C ALA A 408 7.30 -17.75 16.72
N VAL A 409 7.45 -18.98 16.24
CA VAL A 409 8.44 -19.29 15.21
C VAL A 409 7.94 -18.72 13.87
N PRO A 410 8.73 -17.86 13.19
CA PRO A 410 8.35 -17.34 11.89
C PRO A 410 8.35 -18.46 10.83
N VAL A 411 7.24 -18.55 10.09
CA VAL A 411 7.14 -19.33 8.87
C VAL A 411 7.15 -18.35 7.71
N VAL A 412 8.27 -18.29 6.99
CA VAL A 412 8.52 -17.27 5.97
C VAL A 412 8.20 -17.80 4.58
N TYR A 413 7.60 -16.93 3.76
CA TYR A 413 7.35 -17.19 2.34
C TYR A 413 7.60 -15.91 1.57
N GLY A 414 8.77 -15.83 0.93
CA GLY A 414 9.25 -14.64 0.26
C GLY A 414 10.48 -14.92 -0.61
N GLY A 415 10.98 -13.87 -1.26
CA GLY A 415 12.16 -13.94 -2.14
C GLY A 415 13.48 -13.60 -1.45
N ALA A 416 13.45 -13.25 -0.17
CA ALA A 416 14.60 -12.67 0.52
C ALA A 416 15.60 -13.73 1.00
N ASN A 417 16.87 -13.32 1.10
CA ASN A 417 17.87 -14.10 1.83
C ASN A 417 17.71 -13.85 3.34
N TYR A 418 16.95 -14.71 4.03
CA TYR A 418 16.58 -14.55 5.44
C TYR A 418 17.77 -14.60 6.41
N THR A 419 18.92 -15.14 6.00
CA THR A 419 20.16 -15.09 6.80
C THR A 419 20.69 -13.67 7.01
N ARG A 420 20.19 -12.68 6.26
CA ARG A 420 20.50 -11.26 6.48
C ARG A 420 19.69 -10.63 7.61
N PHE A 421 18.62 -11.30 8.01
CA PHE A 421 17.62 -10.77 8.93
C PHE A 421 17.55 -11.56 10.23
N MET A 422 17.83 -12.85 10.22
CA MET A 422 17.79 -13.69 11.42
C MET A 422 18.74 -14.89 11.34
N PRO A 423 19.17 -15.46 12.49
CA PRO A 423 19.99 -16.67 12.53
C PRO A 423 19.32 -17.86 11.83
N GLU A 424 20.12 -18.73 11.22
CA GLU A 424 19.61 -20.00 10.70
C GLU A 424 19.06 -20.88 11.82
N GLY A 425 17.99 -21.62 11.53
CA GLY A 425 17.35 -22.55 12.46
C GLY A 425 16.32 -21.94 13.41
N ILE A 426 16.09 -20.61 13.38
CA ILE A 426 15.04 -19.96 14.19
C ILE A 426 13.73 -19.74 13.43
N TYR A 427 13.68 -20.11 12.15
CA TYR A 427 12.54 -19.92 11.25
C TYR A 427 12.36 -21.12 10.33
N LEU A 428 11.18 -21.23 9.71
CA LEU A 428 10.88 -22.24 8.68
C LEU A 428 10.67 -21.55 7.33
N ASN A 429 11.48 -21.90 6.33
CA ASN A 429 11.31 -21.38 4.98
C ASN A 429 10.30 -22.23 4.20
N ALA A 430 9.09 -21.71 4.06
CA ALA A 430 7.98 -22.41 3.42
C ALA A 430 8.21 -22.65 1.92
N ARG A 431 8.95 -21.74 1.26
CA ARG A 431 9.25 -21.86 -0.17
C ARG A 431 10.26 -22.98 -0.46
N GLU A 432 11.22 -23.18 0.44
CA GLU A 432 12.22 -24.25 0.30
C GLU A 432 11.65 -25.61 0.69
N LEU A 433 10.82 -25.67 1.73
CA LEU A 433 10.25 -26.94 2.22
C LEU A 433 9.08 -27.44 1.37
N GLY A 434 8.25 -26.55 0.83
CA GLY A 434 6.94 -26.92 0.29
C GLY A 434 5.92 -27.24 1.39
N ALA A 435 4.62 -27.26 1.06
CA ALA A 435 3.55 -27.34 2.05
C ALA A 435 3.57 -28.65 2.87
N ALA A 436 3.77 -29.80 2.23
CA ALA A 436 3.75 -31.10 2.89
C ALA A 436 4.90 -31.27 3.90
N ALA A 437 6.15 -31.02 3.48
CA ALA A 437 7.30 -31.13 4.39
C ALA A 437 7.27 -30.04 5.47
N LEU A 438 6.74 -28.85 5.18
CA LEU A 438 6.52 -27.81 6.17
C LEU A 438 5.53 -28.27 7.25
N ALA A 439 4.38 -28.83 6.86
CA ALA A 439 3.38 -29.35 7.80
C ALA A 439 3.96 -30.46 8.69
N GLU A 440 4.72 -31.40 8.10
CA GLU A 440 5.42 -32.45 8.84
C GLU A 440 6.42 -31.86 9.85
N LYS A 441 7.22 -30.88 9.41
CA LYS A 441 8.21 -30.20 10.28
C LYS A 441 7.54 -29.45 11.43
N MET A 442 6.44 -28.75 11.18
CA MET A 442 5.65 -28.08 12.21
C MET A 442 5.09 -29.08 13.22
N ALA A 443 4.54 -30.20 12.75
CA ALA A 443 4.03 -31.26 13.62
C ALA A 443 5.13 -31.92 14.45
N TYR A 444 6.30 -32.16 13.87
CA TYR A 444 7.47 -32.65 14.59
C TYR A 444 7.86 -31.70 15.72
N LEU A 445 8.03 -30.40 15.43
CA LEU A 445 8.44 -29.40 16.42
C LEU A 445 7.44 -29.28 17.58
N ILE A 446 6.13 -29.31 17.30
CA ILE A 446 5.09 -29.30 18.34
C ILE A 446 5.20 -30.55 19.24
N LYS A 447 5.52 -31.72 18.66
CA LYS A 447 5.68 -32.98 19.41
C LYS A 447 7.02 -33.08 20.15
N THR A 448 7.99 -32.23 19.84
CA THR A 448 9.31 -32.20 20.48
C THR A 448 9.59 -30.83 21.10
N PRO A 449 9.02 -30.54 22.30
CA PRO A 449 9.09 -29.21 22.91
C PRO A 449 10.50 -28.65 23.05
N ASP A 450 11.50 -29.48 23.39
CA ASP A 450 12.89 -29.02 23.55
C ASP A 450 13.47 -28.50 22.22
N ARG A 451 13.14 -29.14 21.09
CA ARG A 451 13.55 -28.67 19.75
C ARG A 451 12.85 -27.37 19.35
N TYR A 452 11.59 -27.22 19.73
CA TYR A 452 10.86 -25.97 19.51
C TYR A 452 11.43 -24.83 20.39
N ILE A 453 11.74 -25.11 21.65
CA ILE A 453 12.35 -24.16 22.60
C ILE A 453 13.75 -23.72 22.12
N ASP A 454 14.55 -24.65 21.57
CA ASP A 454 15.87 -24.34 21.01
C ASP A 454 15.82 -23.24 19.94
N MET A 455 14.72 -23.14 19.18
CA MET A 455 14.51 -22.10 18.16
C MET A 455 14.40 -20.68 18.75
N PHE A 456 14.29 -20.53 20.08
CA PHE A 456 14.20 -19.22 20.77
C PHE A 456 15.45 -18.83 21.55
N LYS A 457 16.52 -19.64 21.54
CA LYS A 457 17.78 -19.31 22.23
C LYS A 457 18.35 -17.95 21.84
N TRP A 458 18.07 -17.50 20.62
CA TRP A 458 18.45 -16.20 20.10
C TRP A 458 17.96 -15.02 20.96
N LYS A 459 16.86 -15.16 21.73
CA LYS A 459 16.27 -14.07 22.52
C LYS A 459 17.19 -13.54 23.63
N ASN A 460 18.16 -14.34 24.07
CA ASN A 460 19.18 -13.90 25.04
C ASN A 460 20.33 -13.11 24.39
N HIS A 461 20.38 -13.07 23.05
CA HIS A 461 21.52 -12.55 22.30
C HIS A 461 21.15 -11.41 21.37
N TYR A 462 19.92 -11.41 20.86
CA TYR A 462 19.46 -10.42 19.91
C TYR A 462 18.08 -9.88 20.26
N THR A 463 17.86 -8.62 19.92
CA THR A 463 16.54 -7.98 20.00
C THR A 463 16.15 -7.40 18.66
N TYR A 464 14.86 -7.55 18.33
CA TYR A 464 14.21 -7.01 17.14
C TYR A 464 13.19 -5.98 17.60
N PHE A 465 13.08 -4.87 16.87
CA PHE A 465 12.06 -3.87 17.16
C PHE A 465 11.67 -3.12 15.89
N ARG A 466 10.38 -2.88 15.76
CA ARG A 466 9.84 -1.96 14.76
C ARG A 466 10.41 -0.56 14.96
N LYS A 467 10.78 0.10 13.86
CA LYS A 467 11.13 1.52 13.86
C LYS A 467 9.97 2.37 14.40
N PHE A 468 10.28 3.54 14.96
CA PHE A 468 9.34 4.50 15.57
C PHE A 468 8.77 4.14 16.96
N ARG A 469 9.04 2.95 17.53
CA ARG A 469 8.59 2.60 18.91
C ARG A 469 9.55 3.07 20.01
N ARG A 470 10.81 3.36 19.69
CA ARG A 470 11.80 3.93 20.62
C ARG A 470 12.52 5.13 20.00
N VAL A 471 12.97 6.04 20.86
CA VAL A 471 13.65 7.30 20.49
C VAL A 471 14.87 7.08 19.59
N ASP A 472 15.67 6.04 19.88
CA ASP A 472 16.88 5.64 19.15
C ASP A 472 16.59 4.97 17.79
N THR A 473 15.31 4.75 17.48
CA THR A 473 14.83 4.02 16.30
C THR A 473 13.80 4.82 15.50
N ASP A 474 13.48 6.02 15.98
CA ASP A 474 12.64 6.98 15.28
C ASP A 474 13.47 7.58 14.14
N GLU A 475 12.98 7.43 12.91
CA GLU A 475 13.73 7.81 11.71
C GLU A 475 14.01 9.31 11.66
N TYR A 476 13.14 10.15 12.24
CA TYR A 476 13.37 11.59 12.30
C TYR A 476 14.41 11.94 13.36
N CYS A 477 14.36 11.31 14.55
CA CYS A 477 15.42 11.47 15.56
C CYS A 477 16.78 10.98 15.05
N LEU A 478 16.82 9.82 14.38
CA LEU A 478 18.04 9.26 13.81
C LEU A 478 18.57 10.15 12.68
N PHE A 479 17.69 10.61 11.79
CA PHE A 479 18.09 11.53 10.73
C PHE A 479 18.70 12.81 11.31
N CYS A 480 18.06 13.42 12.31
CA CYS A 480 18.62 14.57 13.00
C CYS A 480 19.98 14.27 13.66
N THR A 481 20.13 13.07 14.22
CA THR A 481 21.39 12.63 14.84
C THR A 481 22.52 12.48 13.81
N ILE A 482 22.24 11.87 12.65
CA ILE A 482 23.21 11.73 11.54
C ILE A 482 23.63 13.11 11.03
N LEU A 483 22.69 14.06 10.93
CA LEU A 483 23.00 15.43 10.51
C LEU A 483 23.88 16.20 11.51
N ASN A 484 23.96 15.74 12.76
CA ASN A 484 24.85 16.29 13.77
C ASN A 484 26.19 15.53 13.88
N GLN A 485 26.42 14.50 13.05
CA GLN A 485 27.68 13.76 12.98
C GLN A 485 28.60 14.40 11.93
N GLU A 486 29.63 15.12 12.40
CA GLU A 486 30.55 15.90 11.57
C GLU A 486 31.28 15.05 10.51
N ASP A 487 31.65 13.81 10.85
CA ASP A 487 32.29 12.85 9.96
C ASP A 487 31.35 12.40 8.82
N LYS A 488 30.06 12.22 9.12
CA LYS A 488 29.05 11.84 8.12
C LYS A 488 28.71 12.99 7.19
N VAL A 489 28.50 14.20 7.72
CA VAL A 489 28.14 15.38 6.92
C VAL A 489 29.28 15.83 6.02
N LYS A 490 30.54 15.68 6.45
CA LYS A 490 31.72 16.00 5.63
C LYS A 490 32.09 14.90 4.63
N SER A 491 31.55 13.70 4.76
CA SER A 491 31.82 12.61 3.83
C SER A 491 31.07 12.83 2.51
N ILE A 492 31.81 12.96 1.40
CA ILE A 492 31.24 13.05 0.07
C ILE A 492 31.19 11.65 -0.54
N SER A 493 30.00 11.17 -0.84
CA SER A 493 29.81 9.95 -1.63
C SER A 493 29.53 10.32 -3.08
N VAL A 494 30.44 9.98 -3.99
CA VAL A 494 30.24 10.18 -5.44
C VAL A 494 29.87 8.84 -6.07
N TYR A 495 28.71 8.79 -6.71
CA TYR A 495 28.25 7.62 -7.45
C TYR A 495 28.24 7.94 -8.95
N GLU A 496 29.35 7.64 -9.63
CA GLU A 496 29.53 7.96 -11.06
C GLU A 496 28.50 7.30 -11.97
N ASN A 497 27.98 6.14 -11.56
CA ASN A 497 26.89 5.46 -12.24
C ASN A 497 25.73 5.27 -11.28
N PHE A 498 24.95 6.34 -11.11
CA PHE A 498 23.77 6.35 -10.24
C PHE A 498 22.86 5.15 -10.49
N ARG A 499 22.65 4.78 -11.76
CA ARG A 499 21.77 3.64 -12.11
C ARG A 499 22.32 2.32 -11.59
N LYS A 500 23.62 2.06 -11.74
CA LYS A 500 24.27 0.86 -11.19
C LYS A 500 24.26 0.83 -9.65
N TRP A 501 24.28 1.99 -8.99
CA TRP A 501 24.21 2.08 -7.53
C TRP A 501 22.78 1.94 -6.98
N TRP A 502 21.83 2.66 -7.58
CA TRP A 502 20.42 2.72 -7.19
C TRP A 502 19.68 1.45 -7.56
N ASP A 503 19.98 0.90 -8.74
CA ASP A 503 19.32 -0.26 -9.35
C ASP A 503 20.35 -1.17 -10.05
N PRO A 504 21.20 -1.87 -9.27
CA PRO A 504 22.22 -2.74 -9.84
C PRO A 504 21.55 -3.85 -10.67
N PRO A 505 22.12 -4.25 -11.82
CA PRO A 505 21.50 -5.18 -12.79
C PRO A 505 21.11 -6.57 -12.26
N ASN A 506 21.37 -6.87 -10.99
CA ASN A 506 21.06 -8.13 -10.33
C ASN A 506 20.00 -8.00 -9.21
N ARG A 507 19.37 -6.84 -9.03
CA ARG A 507 18.27 -6.62 -8.05
C ARG A 507 16.93 -6.68 -8.79
N CYS A 508 16.02 -7.55 -8.36
CA CYS A 508 14.64 -7.62 -8.87
C CYS A 508 13.65 -6.84 -8.01
#